data_AF-A0AAE2YBM5-F1
#
_entry.id   AF-A0AAE2YBM5-F1
#
_cell.length_a   1.000
_cell.length_b   1.000
_cell.length_c   1.000
_cell.angle_alpha   90.00
_cell.angle_beta   90.00
_cell.angle_gamma   90.00
#
_symmetry.space_group_name_H-M   'P 1'
#
loop_
_entity.id
_entity.type
_entity.pdbx_description
1 polymer ?
#
loop_
_entity_poly.entity_id
_entity_poly.type
_entity_poly.pdbx_seq_one_letter_code
_entity_poly.pdbx_strand_id
1 'polypeptide(L)'
;MPVAIVAAVNESVWEHLKLGVWPALFYSLIEYRHLKQSTNNFIVAKAICIYLIPVSIVVLFYSYTFILGYGNLIMDIAIFYVAIIIGQLASYKFLNKPPLSPIFSKMALAAIIVLFAVFVAFTFYPPHIELFRDPITGTYGVWGFL
;
A
#
# COMPACT_ATOMS: atom_id res chain seq x y z
N MET A 1 3.82 16.75 -14.19
CA MET A 1 2.76 15.72 -14.27
C MET A 1 2.25 15.40 -12.86
N PRO A 2 1.24 16.12 -12.33
CA PRO A 2 0.73 15.88 -10.96
C PRO A 2 0.02 14.52 -10.83
N VAL A 3 -0.58 14.03 -11.91
CA VAL A 3 -1.35 12.78 -11.97
C VAL A 3 -0.50 11.55 -11.62
N ALA A 4 0.81 11.59 -11.88
CA ALA A 4 1.77 10.52 -11.58
C ALA A 4 1.83 10.13 -10.10
N ILE A 5 1.48 11.04 -9.20
CA ILE A 5 1.49 10.78 -7.76
C ILE A 5 0.41 9.75 -7.40
N VAL A 6 -0.76 9.83 -8.07
CA VAL A 6 -1.93 9.03 -7.71
C VAL A 6 -2.15 7.88 -8.68
N ALA A 7 -2.02 8.13 -9.98
CA ALA A 7 -2.19 7.11 -11.01
C ALA A 7 -0.91 6.31 -11.23
N ALA A 8 -1.09 5.08 -11.72
CA ALA A 8 0.01 4.28 -12.23
C ALA A 8 0.66 5.01 -13.43
N VAL A 9 1.97 5.17 -13.40
CA VAL A 9 2.73 5.78 -14.52
C VAL A 9 3.30 4.75 -15.47
N ASN A 10 3.35 3.48 -15.09
CA ASN A 10 3.79 2.34 -15.91
C ASN A 10 3.18 1.04 -15.34
N GLU A 11 3.51 -0.11 -15.95
CA GLU A 11 2.97 -1.42 -15.57
C GLU A 11 3.77 -2.15 -14.48
N SER A 12 4.69 -1.46 -13.79
CA SER A 12 5.46 -2.08 -12.70
C SER A 12 4.58 -2.44 -11.49
N VAL A 13 5.03 -3.40 -10.70
CA VAL A 13 4.33 -3.82 -9.47
C VAL A 13 4.18 -2.65 -8.52
N TRP A 14 5.21 -1.81 -8.37
CA TRP A 14 5.17 -0.60 -7.54
C TRP A 14 4.00 0.32 -7.86
N GLU A 15 3.79 0.59 -9.15
CA GLU A 15 2.71 1.46 -9.62
C GLU A 15 1.33 0.85 -9.35
N HIS A 16 1.20 -0.48 -9.45
CA HIS A 16 -0.01 -1.20 -9.09
C HIS A 16 -0.32 -1.14 -7.58
N LEU A 17 0.70 -1.06 -6.69
CA LEU A 17 0.47 -0.95 -5.24
C LEU A 17 -0.30 0.32 -4.87
N LYS A 18 -0.24 1.38 -5.69
CA LYS A 18 -1.01 2.62 -5.51
C LYS A 18 -2.51 2.35 -5.46
N LEU A 19 -3.00 1.36 -6.22
CA LEU A 19 -4.40 0.94 -6.23
C LEU A 19 -4.86 0.38 -4.88
N GLY A 20 -3.95 -0.19 -4.08
CA GLY A 20 -4.26 -0.64 -2.72
C GLY A 20 -4.09 0.47 -1.68
N VAL A 21 -3.00 1.22 -1.76
CA VAL A 21 -2.60 2.18 -0.72
C VAL A 21 -3.46 3.45 -0.73
N TRP A 22 -3.74 4.04 -1.91
CA TRP A 22 -4.51 5.29 -1.98
C TRP A 22 -5.95 5.14 -1.53
N PRO A 23 -6.71 4.11 -1.95
CA PRO A 23 -8.05 3.89 -1.41
C PRO A 23 -8.04 3.58 0.08
N ALA A 24 -7.05 2.83 0.59
CA ALA A 24 -6.94 2.55 2.02
C ALA A 24 -6.69 3.82 2.85
N LEU A 25 -5.81 4.71 2.38
CA LEU A 25 -5.60 6.03 3.00
C LEU A 25 -6.89 6.86 2.98
N PHE A 26 -7.53 6.98 1.81
CA PHE A 26 -8.74 7.79 1.69
C PHE A 26 -9.88 7.25 2.56
N TYR A 27 -10.10 5.93 2.56
CA TYR A 27 -11.08 5.27 3.41
C TYR A 27 -10.79 5.50 4.90
N SER A 28 -9.52 5.45 5.31
CA SER A 28 -9.14 5.73 6.70
C SER A 28 -9.47 7.16 7.14
N LEU A 29 -9.39 8.14 6.24
CA LEU A 29 -9.78 9.53 6.53
C LEU A 29 -11.29 9.67 6.74
N ILE A 30 -12.09 8.92 5.97
CA ILE A 30 -13.56 8.86 6.15
C ILE A 30 -13.88 8.22 7.49
N GLU A 31 -13.32 7.04 7.77
CA GLU A 31 -13.53 6.32 9.04
C GLU A 31 -13.09 7.13 10.26
N TYR A 32 -12.03 7.93 10.14
CA TYR A 32 -11.54 8.76 11.25
C TYR A 32 -12.63 9.70 11.78
N ARG A 33 -13.48 10.25 10.89
CA ARG A 33 -14.57 11.14 11.30
C ARG A 33 -15.63 10.43 12.15
N HIS A 34 -15.80 9.13 11.96
CA HIS A 34 -16.84 8.33 12.63
C HIS A 34 -16.31 7.57 13.85
N LEU A 35 -15.08 7.03 13.79
CA LEU A 35 -14.56 6.10 14.80
C LEU A 35 -13.57 6.70 15.79
N LYS A 36 -13.05 7.92 15.56
CA LYS A 36 -12.06 8.55 16.47
C LYS A 36 -12.59 8.67 17.91
N GLN A 37 -13.88 8.94 18.08
CA GLN A 37 -14.46 9.11 19.42
C GLN A 37 -14.57 7.79 20.19
N SER A 38 -14.56 6.65 19.49
CA SER A 38 -14.75 5.33 20.08
C SER A 38 -13.44 4.61 20.41
N THR A 39 -12.30 5.02 19.83
CA THR A 39 -11.02 4.31 20.01
C THR A 39 -9.81 5.24 20.01
N ASN A 40 -8.89 5.05 20.97
CA ASN A 40 -7.61 5.77 21.00
C ASN A 40 -6.55 5.19 20.04
N ASN A 41 -6.78 3.98 19.52
CA ASN A 41 -5.82 3.23 18.71
C ASN A 41 -6.00 3.43 17.21
N PHE A 42 -6.90 4.31 16.79
CA PHE A 42 -7.31 4.44 15.39
C PHE A 42 -6.13 4.64 14.43
N ILE A 43 -5.24 5.59 14.72
CA ILE A 43 -4.10 5.92 13.85
C ILE A 43 -3.15 4.72 13.72
N VAL A 44 -2.87 4.03 14.83
CA VAL A 44 -2.02 2.83 14.84
C VAL A 44 -2.63 1.71 14.02
N ALA A 45 -3.93 1.44 14.22
CA ALA A 45 -4.64 0.40 13.49
C ALA A 45 -4.63 0.65 11.97
N LYS A 46 -4.86 1.90 11.55
CA LYS A 46 -4.85 2.26 10.13
C LYS A 46 -3.45 2.24 9.53
N ALA A 47 -2.43 2.72 10.25
CA ALA A 47 -1.04 2.60 9.79
C ALA A 47 -0.68 1.13 9.50
N ILE A 48 -1.03 0.21 10.40
CA ILE A 48 -0.80 -1.22 10.21
C ILE A 48 -1.51 -1.75 8.97
N CYS A 49 -2.79 -1.41 8.79
CA CYS A 49 -3.55 -1.81 7.59
C CYS A 49 -2.91 -1.30 6.30
N ILE A 50 -2.57 -0.02 6.24
CA ILE A 50 -2.03 0.63 5.05
C ILE A 50 -0.66 0.07 4.67
N TYR A 51 0.15 -0.35 5.65
CA TYR A 51 1.44 -1.02 5.39
C TYR A 51 1.28 -2.50 5.02
N LEU A 52 0.34 -3.21 5.64
CA LEU A 52 0.14 -4.64 5.37
C LEU A 52 -0.37 -4.89 3.95
N ILE A 53 -1.23 -4.03 3.41
CA ILE A 53 -1.75 -4.19 2.04
C ILE A 53 -0.62 -4.34 1.00
N PRO A 54 0.29 -3.35 0.82
CA PRO A 54 1.34 -3.46 -0.18
C PRO A 54 2.33 -4.59 0.13
N VAL A 55 2.66 -4.84 1.40
CA VAL A 55 3.54 -5.96 1.78
C VAL A 55 2.92 -7.30 1.41
N SER A 56 1.63 -7.51 1.72
CA SER A 56 0.90 -8.72 1.36
C SER A 56 0.79 -8.89 -0.15
N ILE A 57 0.53 -7.82 -0.91
CA ILE A 57 0.51 -7.88 -2.38
C ILE A 57 1.88 -8.34 -2.90
N VAL A 58 2.97 -7.68 -2.50
CA VAL A 58 4.33 -8.02 -2.96
C VAL A 58 4.68 -9.47 -2.63
N VAL A 59 4.47 -9.89 -1.39
CA VAL A 59 4.80 -11.26 -0.96
C VAL A 59 3.99 -12.29 -1.74
N LEU A 60 2.67 -12.12 -1.84
CA LEU A 60 1.81 -13.09 -2.53
C LEU A 60 2.05 -13.09 -4.04
N PHE A 61 2.21 -11.92 -4.65
CA PHE A 61 2.49 -11.75 -6.09
C PHE A 61 3.77 -12.50 -6.49
N TYR A 62 4.89 -12.21 -5.83
CA TYR A 62 6.16 -12.87 -6.16
C TYR A 62 6.17 -14.34 -5.78
N SER A 63 5.44 -14.75 -4.72
CA SER A 63 5.33 -16.17 -4.38
C SER A 63 4.60 -16.96 -5.46
N TYR A 64 3.46 -16.47 -5.95
CA TYR A 64 2.67 -17.22 -6.94
C TYR A 64 3.34 -17.21 -8.32
N THR A 65 3.90 -16.08 -8.74
CA THR A 65 4.59 -15.96 -10.04
C THR A 65 5.85 -16.82 -10.06
N PHE A 66 6.55 -16.97 -8.93
CA PHE A 66 7.66 -17.90 -8.80
C PHE A 66 7.22 -19.37 -8.97
N ILE A 67 6.05 -19.74 -8.44
CA ILE A 67 5.54 -21.12 -8.52
C ILE A 67 4.99 -21.44 -9.92
N LEU A 68 4.24 -20.52 -10.54
CA LEU A 68 3.58 -20.76 -11.82
C LEU A 68 4.45 -20.37 -13.03
N GLY A 69 5.41 -19.46 -12.87
CA GLY A 69 6.26 -18.94 -13.94
C GLY A 69 5.60 -17.90 -14.85
N TYR A 70 4.32 -17.56 -14.63
CA TYR A 70 3.60 -16.53 -15.38
C TYR A 70 2.59 -15.79 -14.49
N GLY A 71 2.23 -14.57 -14.89
CA GLY A 71 1.21 -13.75 -14.23
C GLY A 71 -0.20 -14.08 -14.71
N ASN A 72 -1.19 -13.98 -13.83
CA ASN A 72 -2.60 -14.18 -14.18
C ASN A 72 -3.46 -13.10 -13.52
N LEU A 73 -4.19 -12.34 -14.34
CA LEU A 73 -5.07 -11.26 -13.89
C LEU A 73 -6.06 -11.68 -12.80
N ILE A 74 -6.65 -12.87 -12.90
CA ILE A 74 -7.59 -13.39 -11.90
C ILE A 74 -6.87 -13.57 -10.55
N MET A 75 -5.63 -14.07 -10.59
CA MET A 75 -4.82 -14.26 -9.39
C MET A 75 -4.40 -12.92 -8.80
N ASP A 76 -4.02 -11.95 -9.64
CA ASP A 76 -3.66 -10.60 -9.20
C ASP A 76 -4.83 -9.92 -8.48
N ILE A 77 -6.03 -9.96 -9.07
CA ILE A 77 -7.25 -9.42 -8.44
C ILE A 77 -7.54 -10.15 -7.12
N ALA A 78 -7.46 -11.48 -7.09
CA ALA A 78 -7.68 -12.25 -5.87
C ALA A 78 -6.68 -11.86 -4.77
N ILE A 79 -5.41 -11.67 -5.11
CA ILE A 79 -4.36 -11.22 -4.18
C ILE A 79 -4.66 -9.83 -3.65
N PHE A 80 -5.14 -8.90 -4.48
CA PHE A 80 -5.57 -7.57 -4.03
C PHE A 80 -6.66 -7.67 -2.96
N TYR A 81 -7.71 -8.47 -3.18
CA TYR A 81 -8.77 -8.67 -2.19
C TYR A 81 -8.24 -9.31 -0.90
N VAL A 82 -7.41 -10.36 -1.01
CA VAL A 82 -6.82 -11.04 0.14
C VAL A 82 -5.95 -10.07 0.96
N ALA A 83 -5.13 -9.25 0.31
CA ALA A 83 -4.28 -8.26 0.97
C ALA A 83 -5.10 -7.19 1.71
N ILE A 84 -6.19 -6.71 1.11
CA ILE A 84 -7.13 -5.78 1.74
C ILE A 84 -7.76 -6.42 2.98
N ILE A 85 -8.24 -7.67 2.87
CA ILE A 85 -8.83 -8.41 4.00
C ILE A 85 -7.81 -8.57 5.13
N ILE A 86 -6.57 -8.96 4.83
CA ILE A 86 -5.49 -9.09 5.82
C ILE A 86 -5.27 -7.74 6.54
N GLY A 87 -5.13 -6.65 5.78
CA GLY A 87 -4.95 -5.32 6.33
C GLY A 87 -6.10 -4.88 7.23
N GLN A 88 -7.35 -5.09 6.80
CA GLN A 88 -8.53 -4.70 7.57
C GLN A 88 -8.72 -5.56 8.84
N LEU A 89 -8.49 -6.87 8.76
CA LEU A 89 -8.52 -7.76 9.92
C LEU A 89 -7.46 -7.36 10.95
N ALA A 90 -6.26 -7.00 10.50
CA ALA A 90 -5.22 -6.48 11.38
C ALA A 90 -5.66 -5.16 12.03
N SER A 91 -6.16 -4.19 11.25
CA SER A 91 -6.69 -2.94 11.81
C SER A 91 -7.78 -3.20 12.85
N TYR A 92 -8.75 -4.07 12.55
CA TYR A 92 -9.82 -4.42 13.48
C TYR A 92 -9.30 -4.98 14.81
N LYS A 93 -8.29 -5.87 14.76
CA LYS A 93 -7.65 -6.40 15.97
C LYS A 93 -7.02 -5.29 16.82
N PHE A 94 -6.39 -4.28 16.21
CA PHE A 94 -5.76 -3.17 16.95
C PHE A 94 -6.76 -2.13 17.46
N LEU A 95 -7.89 -1.93 16.76
CA LEU A 95 -8.98 -1.07 17.22
C LEU A 95 -9.61 -1.58 18.52
N ASN A 96 -9.72 -2.90 18.70
CA ASN A 96 -10.31 -3.53 19.87
C ASN A 96 -9.33 -3.78 21.03
N LYS A 97 -8.05 -3.41 20.87
CA LYS A 97 -7.06 -3.53 21.94
C LYS A 97 -7.20 -2.40 22.96
N PRO A 98 -6.71 -2.60 24.20
CA PRO A 98 -6.57 -1.52 25.17
C PRO A 98 -5.84 -0.31 24.58
N PRO A 99 -6.14 0.91 25.06
CA PRO A 99 -5.53 2.12 24.54
C PRO A 99 -4.01 2.05 24.65
N LEU A 100 -3.33 2.23 23.52
CA LEU A 100 -1.88 2.32 23.44
C LEU A 100 -1.42 3.70 23.89
N SER A 101 -0.15 3.78 24.29
CA SER A 101 0.48 5.07 24.61
C SER A 101 0.38 6.05 23.44
N PRO A 102 0.13 7.35 23.69
CA PRO A 102 0.06 8.37 22.63
C PRO A 102 1.30 8.43 21.73
N ILE A 103 2.46 7.95 22.20
CA ILE A 103 3.68 7.91 21.38
C ILE A 103 3.53 6.98 20.18
N PHE A 104 2.82 5.87 20.31
CA PHE A 104 2.56 4.95 19.19
C PHE A 104 1.68 5.60 18.13
N SER A 105 0.69 6.40 18.52
CA SER A 105 -0.13 7.15 17.57
C SER A 105 0.69 8.19 16.79
N LYS A 106 1.65 8.85 17.44
CA LYS A 106 2.59 9.78 16.76
C LYS A 106 3.50 9.03 15.80
N MET A 107 4.07 7.89 16.22
CA MET A 107 4.91 7.06 15.37
C MET A 107 4.14 6.50 14.17
N ALA A 108 2.89 6.06 14.39
CA ALA A 108 2.02 5.56 13.33
C ALA A 108 1.66 6.66 12.31
N LEU A 109 1.39 7.88 12.77
CA LEU A 109 1.19 9.02 11.88
C LEU A 109 2.46 9.33 11.08
N ALA A 110 3.62 9.34 11.73
CA ALA A 110 4.91 9.53 11.05
C ALA A 110 5.15 8.43 10.00
N ALA A 111 4.84 7.17 10.32
CA ALA A 111 4.94 6.05 9.38
C ALA A 111 4.04 6.27 8.15
N ILE A 112 2.78 6.68 8.32
CA ILE A 112 1.89 6.99 7.19
C ILE A 112 2.48 8.09 6.29
N ILE A 113 3.04 9.15 6.88
CA ILE A 113 3.69 10.24 6.14
C ILE A 113 4.92 9.74 5.38
N VAL A 114 5.74 8.92 6.03
CA VAL A 114 6.92 8.30 5.39
C VAL A 114 6.50 7.42 4.23
N LEU A 115 5.47 6.58 4.39
CA LEU A 115 4.97 5.74 3.31
C LEU A 115 4.52 6.59 2.11
N PHE A 116 3.74 7.65 2.35
CA PHE A 116 3.33 8.58 1.31
C PHE A 116 4.54 9.20 0.60
N ALA A 117 5.52 9.69 1.36
CA ALA A 117 6.74 10.28 0.81
C ALA A 117 7.55 9.27 -0.03
N VAL A 118 7.62 8.01 0.40
CA VAL A 118 8.30 6.93 -0.34
C VAL A 118 7.55 6.62 -1.64
N PHE A 119 6.22 6.52 -1.63
CA PHE A 119 5.41 6.35 -2.85
C PHE A 119 5.66 7.46 -3.85
N VAL A 120 5.68 8.71 -3.40
CA VAL A 120 5.98 9.86 -4.26
C VAL A 120 7.44 9.79 -4.76
N ALA A 121 8.41 9.67 -3.86
CA ALA A 121 9.83 9.71 -4.20
C ALA A 121 10.22 8.60 -5.18
N PHE A 122 9.80 7.36 -4.94
CA PHE A 122 10.16 6.24 -5.80
C PHE A 122 9.36 6.16 -7.10
N THR A 123 8.23 6.88 -7.22
CA THR A 123 7.59 7.07 -8.54
C THR A 123 8.52 7.87 -9.47
N PHE A 124 9.19 8.90 -8.95
CA PHE A 124 10.08 9.77 -9.75
C PHE A 124 11.53 9.27 -9.80
N TYR A 125 12.00 8.64 -8.74
CA TYR A 125 13.35 8.12 -8.56
C TYR A 125 13.30 6.64 -8.14
N PRO A 126 12.81 5.75 -9.01
CA PRO A 126 12.68 4.33 -8.71
C PRO A 126 14.05 3.67 -8.52
N PRO A 127 14.23 2.84 -7.47
CA PRO A 127 15.34 1.90 -7.40
C PRO A 127 15.32 0.92 -8.57
N HIS A 128 16.49 0.57 -9.10
CA HIS A 128 16.63 -0.35 -10.23
C HIS A 128 16.54 -1.82 -9.77
N ILE A 129 15.34 -2.22 -9.32
CA ILE A 129 15.00 -3.60 -8.94
C ILE A 129 13.68 -4.02 -9.60
N GLU A 130 13.40 -5.33 -9.68
CA GLU A 130 12.21 -5.86 -10.38
C GLU A 130 10.87 -5.27 -9.93
N LEU A 131 10.75 -4.82 -8.67
CA LEU A 131 9.54 -4.18 -8.15
C LEU A 131 9.13 -2.92 -8.93
N PHE A 132 10.11 -2.16 -9.44
CA PHE A 132 9.90 -0.89 -10.13
C PHE A 132 10.06 -0.99 -11.64
N ARG A 133 10.43 -2.17 -12.14
CA ARG A 133 10.66 -2.40 -13.56
C ARG A 133 9.32 -2.60 -14.26
N ASP A 134 9.11 -1.88 -15.35
CA ASP A 134 7.99 -2.11 -16.24
C ASP A 134 8.23 -3.43 -17.02
N PRO A 135 7.37 -4.44 -16.92
CA PRO A 135 7.55 -5.70 -17.62
C PRO A 135 7.37 -5.60 -19.15
N ILE A 136 6.71 -4.55 -19.64
CA ILE A 136 6.47 -4.33 -21.08
C ILE A 136 7.65 -3.62 -21.71
N THR A 137 8.08 -2.50 -21.13
CA THR A 137 9.13 -1.64 -21.71
C THR A 137 10.52 -1.92 -21.17
N GLY A 138 10.62 -2.58 -20.01
CA GLY A 138 11.88 -2.80 -19.29
C GLY A 138 12.46 -1.56 -18.62
N THR A 139 11.74 -0.43 -18.66
CA THR A 139 12.16 0.86 -18.13
C THR A 139 11.70 1.06 -16.68
N TYR A 140 12.07 2.20 -16.08
CA TYR A 140 11.78 2.53 -14.69
C TYR A 140 11.12 3.90 -14.57
N GLY A 141 10.07 3.98 -13.74
CA GLY A 141 9.42 5.24 -13.35
C GLY A 141 8.74 5.96 -14.52
N VAL A 142 8.66 7.29 -14.41
CA VAL A 142 7.96 8.17 -15.38
C VAL A 142 8.71 8.31 -16.71
N TRP A 143 10.00 8.00 -16.73
CA TRP A 143 10.89 8.24 -17.88
C TRP A 143 10.75 7.19 -19.00
N GLY A 144 10.00 6.12 -18.78
CA GLY A 144 9.72 5.11 -19.81
C GLY A 144 8.82 5.58 -20.97
N PHE A 145 8.13 6.71 -20.79
CA PHE A 145 7.16 7.25 -21.76
C PHE A 145 7.69 8.46 -22.55
N LEU A 146 8.94 8.88 -22.32
CA LEU A 146 9.62 9.95 -23.06
C LEU A 146 10.70 9.36 -23.96
#